data_AF-A0A388PZA7-F1
#
_entry.id   AF-A0A388PZA7-F1
#
_cell.length_a   1.000
_cell.length_b   1.000
_cell.length_c   1.000
_cell.angle_alpha   90.00
_cell.angle_beta   90.00
_cell.angle_gamma   90.00
#
_symmetry.space_group_name_H-M   'P 1'
#
loop_
_entity.id
_entity.type
_entity.pdbx_description
1 polymer ?
#
loop_
_entity_poly.entity_id
_entity_poly.type
_entity_poly.pdbx_seq_one_letter_code
_entity_poly.pdbx_strand_id
1 'polypeptide(L)'
;MRKKIGLILFIVIFGTVCVSYMKNKTRDIEKEILKLKQEQADLVEKLKNEKLENNYLASPERVKKLAKLHLSQDYIEMDKNNFRYLNEK
;
A
#
# COMPACT_ATOMS: atom_id res chain seq x y z
N MET A 1 -25.34 22.46 -52.79
CA MET A 1 -25.66 22.71 -51.37
C MET A 1 -25.86 21.43 -50.55
N ARG A 2 -26.68 20.45 -50.99
CA ARG A 2 -26.93 19.18 -50.25
C ARG A 2 -25.68 18.39 -49.85
N LYS A 3 -24.68 18.26 -50.74
CA LYS A 3 -23.40 17.58 -50.45
C LYS A 3 -22.58 18.25 -49.33
N LYS A 4 -22.63 19.59 -49.22
CA LYS A 4 -21.91 20.35 -48.19
C LYS A 4 -22.56 20.19 -46.80
N ILE A 5 -23.90 20.14 -46.76
CA ILE A 5 -24.66 19.91 -45.53
C ILE A 5 -24.42 18.50 -44.98
N GLY A 6 -24.36 17.48 -45.86
CA GLY A 6 -24.04 16.11 -45.46
C GLY A 6 -22.65 15.98 -44.82
N LEU A 7 -21.64 16.69 -45.35
CA LEU A 7 -20.30 16.73 -44.78
C LEU A 7 -20.29 17.35 -43.38
N ILE A 8 -21.01 18.46 -43.19
CA ILE A 8 -21.12 19.14 -41.89
C ILE A 8 -21.78 18.22 -40.86
N LEU A 9 -22.88 17.56 -41.23
CA LEU A 9 -23.57 16.58 -40.38
C LEU A 9 -22.66 15.42 -39.98
N PHE A 10 -21.87 14.90 -40.93
CA PHE A 10 -20.91 13.85 -40.65
C PHE A 10 -19.84 14.30 -39.65
N ILE A 11 -19.27 15.50 -39.81
CA ILE A 11 -18.27 16.04 -38.89
C ILE A 11 -18.85 16.21 -37.48
N VAL A 12 -20.08 16.70 -37.36
CA VAL A 12 -20.75 16.88 -36.07
C VAL A 12 -20.97 15.53 -35.38
N ILE A 13 -21.51 14.54 -36.10
CA ILE A 13 -21.74 13.20 -35.55
C ILE A 13 -20.41 12.52 -35.18
N PHE A 14 -19.40 12.63 -36.03
CA PHE A 14 -18.09 12.06 -35.76
C PHE A 14 -17.43 12.73 -34.54
N GLY A 15 -17.50 14.06 -34.46
CA GLY A 15 -16.99 14.81 -33.32
C GLY A 15 -17.66 14.42 -32.00
N THR A 16 -18.98 14.28 -31.98
CA THR A 16 -19.70 13.88 -30.76
C THR A 16 -19.37 12.46 -30.32
N VAL A 17 -19.21 11.52 -31.26
CA VAL A 17 -18.79 10.15 -30.97
C VAL A 17 -17.37 10.12 -30.41
N CYS A 18 -16.43 10.85 -31.04
CA CYS A 18 -15.04 10.95 -30.56
C CYS A 18 -14.95 11.52 -29.15
N VAL A 19 -15.65 12.64 -28.88
CA VAL A 19 -15.68 13.25 -27.55
C VAL A 19 -16.28 12.30 -26.52
N SER A 20 -17.37 11.60 -26.86
CA SER A 20 -18.00 10.65 -25.95
C SER A 20 -17.08 9.46 -25.63
N TYR A 21 -16.38 8.94 -26.63
CA TYR A 21 -15.41 7.88 -26.45
C TYR A 21 -14.25 8.30 -25.55
N MET A 22 -13.66 9.47 -25.81
CA MET A 22 -12.59 10.02 -24.97
C MET A 22 -13.07 10.24 -23.53
N LYS A 23 -14.24 10.87 -23.36
CA LYS A 23 -14.83 11.13 -22.03
C LYS A 23 -15.04 9.84 -21.23
N ASN A 24 -15.54 8.79 -21.87
CA ASN A 24 -15.74 7.50 -21.20
C ASN A 24 -14.42 6.88 -20.76
N LYS A 25 -13.41 6.84 -21.65
CA LYS A 25 -12.08 6.33 -21.29
C LYS A 25 -11.41 7.12 -20.18
N THR A 26 -11.46 8.45 -20.25
CA THR A 26 -10.92 9.32 -19.19
C THR A 26 -11.57 9.01 -17.86
N ARG A 27 -12.92 8.88 -17.83
CA ARG A 27 -13.65 8.57 -16.59
C ARG A 27 -13.27 7.21 -16.01
N ASP A 28 -13.01 6.21 -16.85
CA ASP A 28 -12.62 4.89 -16.38
C ASP A 28 -11.20 4.91 -15.78
N ILE A 29 -10.27 5.63 -16.41
CA ILE A 29 -8.92 5.85 -15.88
C ILE A 29 -8.96 6.63 -14.56
N GLU A 30 -9.79 7.68 -14.46
CA GLU A 30 -9.96 8.44 -13.22
C GLU A 30 -10.44 7.57 -12.05
N LYS A 31 -11.39 6.66 -12.31
CA LYS A 31 -11.86 5.71 -11.30
C LYS A 31 -10.75 4.77 -10.85
N GLU A 32 -9.95 4.26 -11.78
CA GLU A 32 -8.84 3.38 -11.47
C GLU A 32 -7.76 4.12 -10.64
N ILE A 33 -7.45 5.37 -10.99
CA ILE A 33 -6.55 6.22 -10.22
C ILE A 33 -7.08 6.42 -8.80
N LEU A 34 -8.37 6.72 -8.65
CA LEU A 34 -8.98 6.91 -7.31
C LEU A 34 -8.92 5.64 -6.48
N LYS A 35 -9.23 4.48 -7.08
CA LYS A 35 -9.13 3.18 -6.43
C LYS A 35 -7.69 2.89 -5.97
N LEU A 36 -6.72 3.06 -6.86
CA LEU A 36 -5.30 2.82 -6.54
C LEU A 36 -4.79 3.77 -5.45
N LYS A 37 -5.22 5.04 -5.45
CA LYS A 37 -4.88 6.00 -4.39
C LYS A 37 -5.44 5.57 -3.04
N GLN A 38 -6.68 5.06 -3.02
CA GLN A 38 -7.28 4.56 -1.79
C GLN A 38 -6.55 3.31 -1.29
N GLU A 39 -6.29 2.33 -2.17
CA GLU A 39 -5.52 1.14 -1.81
C GLU A 39 -4.12 1.50 -1.29
N GLN A 40 -3.44 2.47 -1.90
CA GLN A 40 -2.16 2.95 -1.42
C GLN A 40 -2.26 3.57 -0.02
N ALA A 41 -3.28 4.39 0.24
CA ALA A 41 -3.49 5.01 1.55
C ALA A 41 -3.74 3.95 2.63
N ASP A 42 -4.60 2.98 2.35
CA ASP A 42 -4.92 1.87 3.25
C ASP A 42 -3.67 1.03 3.57
N LEU A 43 -2.85 0.73 2.56
CA LEU A 43 -1.59 0.01 2.73
C LEU A 43 -0.58 0.79 3.58
N VAL A 44 -0.45 2.10 3.36
CA VAL A 44 0.44 2.96 4.14
C VAL A 44 0.00 3.01 5.61
N GLU A 45 -1.30 3.12 5.86
CA GLU A 45 -1.85 3.10 7.22
C GLU A 45 -1.60 1.74 7.89
N LYS A 46 -1.89 0.65 7.18
CA LYS A 46 -1.65 -0.71 7.69
C LYS A 46 -0.18 -0.93 8.04
N LEU A 47 0.74 -0.54 7.15
CA LEU A 47 2.17 -0.64 7.39
C LEU A 47 2.60 0.17 8.62
N LYS A 48 2.06 1.37 8.80
CA LYS A 48 2.35 2.21 9.97
C LYS A 48 1.90 1.52 11.26
N ASN A 49 0.70 0.94 11.25
CA ASN A 49 0.14 0.25 12.41
C ASN A 49 0.93 -1.03 12.75
N GLU A 50 1.24 -1.87 11.75
CA GLU A 50 2.04 -3.07 11.94
C GLU A 50 3.46 -2.73 12.43
N LYS A 51 4.07 -1.66 11.92
CA LYS A 51 5.38 -1.21 12.39
C LYS A 51 5.32 -0.74 13.85
N LEU A 52 4.28 -0.03 14.24
CA LEU A 52 4.08 0.42 15.62
C LEU A 52 3.89 -0.77 16.56
N GLU A 53 3.05 -1.73 16.19
CA GLU A 53 2.80 -2.95 16.95
C GLU A 53 4.08 -3.79 17.07
N ASN A 54 4.80 -4.01 15.96
CA ASN A 54 6.07 -4.72 15.98
C ASN A 54 7.10 -4.02 16.87
N ASN A 55 7.25 -2.70 16.77
CA ASN A 55 8.18 -1.96 17.64
C ASN A 55 7.83 -2.10 19.13
N TYR A 56 6.53 -2.15 19.45
CA TYR A 56 6.07 -2.34 20.82
C TYR A 56 6.34 -3.77 21.33
N LEU A 57 6.01 -4.78 20.52
CA LEU A 57 6.20 -6.19 20.86
C LEU A 57 7.67 -6.59 20.91
N ALA A 58 8.47 -6.10 19.96
CA ALA A 58 9.91 -6.35 19.86
C ALA A 58 10.75 -5.49 20.82
N SER A 59 10.13 -4.59 21.59
CA SER A 59 10.87 -3.82 22.58
C SER A 59 11.52 -4.75 23.60
N PRO A 60 12.80 -4.57 23.96
CA PRO A 60 13.51 -5.50 24.85
C PRO A 60 12.78 -5.71 26.17
N GLU A 61 12.18 -4.67 26.74
CA GLU A 61 11.39 -4.73 27.97
C GLU A 61 10.17 -5.65 27.82
N ARG A 62 9.44 -5.53 26.71
CA ARG A 62 8.26 -6.36 26.43
C ARG A 62 8.66 -7.80 26.14
N VAL A 63 9.70 -8.02 25.35
CA VAL A 63 10.25 -9.35 25.06
C VAL A 63 10.69 -10.03 26.36
N LYS A 64 11.42 -9.33 27.23
CA LYS A 64 11.83 -9.84 28.56
C LYS A 64 10.61 -10.17 29.43
N LYS A 65 9.58 -9.31 29.44
CA LYS A 65 8.36 -9.55 30.21
C LYS A 65 7.58 -10.76 29.69
N LEU A 66 7.43 -10.88 28.38
CA LEU A 66 6.76 -12.02 27.73
C LEU A 66 7.55 -13.32 27.92
N ALA A 67 8.88 -13.26 27.80
CA ALA A 67 9.77 -14.38 28.09
C ALA A 67 9.59 -14.88 29.53
N LYS A 68 9.57 -13.99 30.53
CA LYS A 68 9.32 -14.38 31.93
C LYS A 68 7.93 -14.95 32.18
N LEU A 69 6.93 -14.58 31.38
CA LEU A 69 5.55 -15.05 31.54
C LEU A 69 5.29 -16.39 30.86
N HIS A 70 5.95 -16.66 29.73
CA HIS A 70 5.63 -17.78 28.85
C HIS A 70 6.77 -18.80 28.68
N LEU A 71 8.01 -18.47 29.04
CA LEU A 71 9.15 -19.38 29.00
C LEU A 71 9.47 -19.90 30.40
N SER A 72 10.06 -21.09 30.46
CA SER A 72 10.47 -21.75 31.69
C SER A 72 11.53 -20.95 32.45
N GLN A 73 11.62 -21.13 33.78
CA GLN A 73 12.50 -20.32 34.67
C GLN A 73 14.00 -20.50 34.41
N ASP A 74 14.39 -21.54 33.70
CA ASP A 74 15.74 -21.83 33.19
C ASP A 74 16.08 -21.03 31.92
N TYR A 75 15.21 -20.13 31.46
CA TYR A 75 15.51 -19.21 30.37
C TYR A 75 16.63 -18.24 30.75
N ILE A 76 17.79 -18.39 30.09
CA ILE A 76 18.95 -17.52 30.27
C ILE A 76 18.77 -16.26 29.41
N GLU A 77 18.57 -15.12 30.07
CA GLU A 77 18.51 -13.81 29.41
C GLU A 77 19.92 -13.44 28.91
N MET A 78 20.20 -13.62 27.61
CA MET A 78 21.51 -13.28 27.03
C MET A 78 21.61 -11.76 26.79
N ASP A 79 22.52 -11.12 27.51
CA ASP A 79 22.93 -9.74 27.25
C ASP A 79 23.93 -9.66 26.08
N LYS A 80 23.92 -8.55 25.34
CA LYS A 80 24.86 -8.27 24.24
C LYS A 80 26.33 -8.30 24.69
N ASN A 81 26.60 -8.12 25.98
CA ASN A 81 27.96 -8.21 26.52
C ASN A 81 28.42 -9.65 26.79
N ASN A 82 27.50 -10.64 26.76
CA ASN A 82 27.80 -12.06 26.98
C ASN A 82 28.32 -12.77 25.72
N PHE A 83 28.49 -12.08 24.58
CA PHE A 83 29.04 -12.66 23.34
C PHE A 83 30.52 -13.06 23.41
N ARG A 84 31.23 -12.81 24.54
CA ARG A 84 32.65 -13.20 24.70
C ARG A 84 32.92 -14.68 24.44
N TYR A 85 31.94 -15.56 24.66
CA TYR A 85 32.09 -17.01 24.50
C TYR A 85 31.82 -17.53 23.08
N LEU A 86 31.36 -16.68 22.14
CA LEU A 86 31.06 -17.10 20.76
C LEU A 86 32.17 -16.75 19.76
N ASN A 87 33.18 -15.98 20.20
CA ASN A 87 34.30 -15.55 19.38
C ASN A 87 35.62 -16.30 19.68
N GLU A 88 35.58 -17.29 20.58
CA GLU A 88 36.68 -18.22 20.78
C GLU A 88 36.44 -19.46 19.90
N LYS A 89 36.97 -19.42 18.68
CA LYS A 89 37.22 -20.62 17.89
C LYS A 89 38.55 -20.49 17.16
#